data_AF-A0A844VYS6-F1
#
_entry.id   AF-A0A844VYS6-F1
#
_cell.length_a   1.000
_cell.length_b   1.000
_cell.length_c   1.000
_cell.angle_alpha   90.00
_cell.angle_beta   90.00
_cell.angle_gamma   90.00
#
_symmetry.space_group_name_H-M   'P 1'
#
loop_
_entity.id
_entity.type
_entity.pdbx_description
1 polymer ?
#
loop_
_entity_poly.entity_id
_entity_poly.type
_entity_poly.pdbx_seq_one_letter_code
_entity_poly.pdbx_strand_id
1 'polypeptide(L)'
;MGFVEVLAAAAAGFAMGAVWYMTFSGVWLKATGLELDEKGQPVETGSYGPFVVAGIAMILVAGMMRHVFAMSGIDGAGESLVAGLGIGAFFITPWVAMNYAYAQRRPMLTIIDGGYSVLGAGVIGLVLGLV
;
A
#
# COMPACT_ATOMS: atom_id res chain seq x y z
N MET A 1 10.29 -20.10 9.61
CA MET A 1 10.29 -19.84 8.16
C MET A 1 9.25 -18.77 7.83
N GLY A 2 7.94 -19.02 8.03
CA GLY A 2 6.87 -18.07 7.67
C GLY A 2 6.94 -16.62 8.19
N PHE A 3 7.41 -16.39 9.42
CA PHE A 3 7.44 -15.04 9.99
C PHE A 3 8.47 -14.11 9.33
N VAL A 4 9.62 -14.66 8.92
CA VAL A 4 10.67 -13.87 8.26
C VAL A 4 10.21 -13.45 6.87
N GLU A 5 9.56 -14.35 6.14
CA GLU A 5 8.95 -14.09 4.82
C GLU A 5 7.95 -12.93 4.90
N VAL A 6 7.05 -12.96 5.89
CA VAL A 6 6.04 -11.92 6.11
C VAL A 6 6.68 -10.58 6.42
N LEU A 7 7.68 -10.55 7.31
CA LEU A 7 8.36 -9.30 7.68
C LEU A 7 9.15 -8.71 6.50
N ALA A 8 9.82 -9.55 5.71
CA ALA A 8 10.53 -9.12 4.51
C ALA A 8 9.57 -8.54 3.46
N ALA A 9 8.45 -9.22 3.21
CA ALA A 9 7.42 -8.75 2.28
C ALA A 9 6.77 -7.45 2.75
N ALA A 10 6.44 -7.34 4.04
CA ALA A 10 5.90 -6.12 4.64
C ALA A 10 6.88 -4.94 4.52
N ALA A 11 8.16 -5.16 4.76
CA ALA A 11 9.19 -4.14 4.60
C ALA A 11 9.31 -3.69 3.14
N ALA A 12 9.23 -4.60 2.17
CA ALA A 12 9.23 -4.27 0.76
C ALA A 12 7.99 -3.45 0.34
N GLY A 13 6.79 -3.82 0.82
CA GLY A 13 5.56 -3.05 0.60
C GLY A 13 5.61 -1.65 1.21
N PHE A 14 6.22 -1.51 2.39
CA PHE A 14 6.44 -0.23 3.04
C PHE A 14 7.44 0.64 2.26
N ALA A 15 8.57 0.07 1.84
CA ALA A 15 9.56 0.77 1.01
C ALA A 15 8.96 1.22 -0.33
N MET A 16 8.14 0.39 -0.97
CA MET A 16 7.39 0.76 -2.17
C MET A 16 6.46 1.94 -1.90
N GLY A 17 5.79 1.97 -0.75
CA GLY A 17 4.96 3.09 -0.33
C GLY A 17 5.75 4.38 -0.17
N ALA A 18 6.90 4.33 0.52
CA ALA A 18 7.78 5.48 0.67
C ALA A 18 8.20 6.04 -0.70
N VAL A 19 8.67 5.18 -1.61
CA VAL A 19 9.07 5.60 -2.96
C VAL A 19 7.89 6.20 -3.73
N TRP A 20 6.71 5.57 -3.68
CA TRP A 20 5.51 6.03 -4.36
C TRP A 20 5.08 7.42 -3.88
N TYR A 21 4.88 7.57 -2.57
CA TYR A 21 4.38 8.83 -1.99
C TYR A 21 5.41 9.95 -2.04
N MET A 22 6.71 9.66 -2.03
CA MET A 22 7.74 10.66 -2.31
C MET A 22 7.66 11.14 -3.77
N THR A 23 7.50 10.22 -4.71
CA THR A 23 7.43 10.51 -6.15
C THR A 23 6.20 11.34 -6.52
N PHE A 24 5.04 10.99 -5.95
CA PHE A 24 3.77 11.66 -6.23
C PHE A 24 3.38 12.73 -5.19
N SER A 25 4.29 13.06 -4.27
CA SER A 25 4.06 13.95 -3.12
C SER A 25 3.34 15.25 -3.49
N GLY A 26 3.79 15.95 -4.53
CA GLY A 26 3.18 17.22 -4.94
C GLY A 26 1.73 17.12 -5.41
N VAL A 27 1.38 16.06 -6.15
CA VAL A 27 0.00 15.84 -6.63
C VAL A 27 -0.88 15.31 -5.50
N TRP A 28 -0.31 14.43 -4.67
CA TRP A 28 -0.95 13.87 -3.49
C TRP A 28 -1.31 14.97 -2.49
N LEU A 29 -0.35 15.81 -2.08
CA LEU A 29 -0.58 16.93 -1.14
C LEU A 29 -1.69 17.86 -1.64
N LYS A 30 -1.66 18.25 -2.92
CA LYS A 30 -2.75 19.04 -3.51
C LYS A 30 -4.09 18.32 -3.38
N ALA A 31 -4.13 17.02 -3.63
CA ALA A 31 -5.35 16.22 -3.57
C ALA A 31 -5.87 15.99 -2.13
N THR A 32 -4.99 15.99 -1.12
CA THR A 32 -5.39 15.83 0.30
C THR A 32 -6.19 17.02 0.82
N GLY A 33 -5.93 18.24 0.30
CA GLY A 33 -6.52 19.47 0.82
C GLY A 33 -5.98 19.89 2.19
N LEU A 34 -4.85 19.34 2.62
CA LEU A 34 -4.17 19.76 3.85
C LEU A 34 -3.68 21.20 3.72
N GLU A 35 -3.72 21.94 4.82
CA GLU A 35 -3.08 23.26 4.89
C GLU A 35 -1.57 23.10 4.77
N LEU A 36 -0.97 23.87 3.86
CA LEU A 36 0.46 23.86 3.59
C LEU A 36 1.09 25.18 4.07
N ASP A 37 2.31 25.08 4.60
CA ASP A 37 3.14 26.22 4.95
C ASP A 37 3.78 26.88 3.70
N GLU A 38 4.54 27.96 3.90
CA GLU A 38 5.24 28.68 2.81
C GLU A 38 6.25 27.80 2.04
N LYS A 39 6.65 26.65 2.62
CA LYS A 39 7.57 25.67 2.03
C LYS A 39 6.81 24.51 1.36
N GLY A 40 5.48 24.55 1.32
CA GLY A 40 4.63 23.53 0.73
C GLY A 40 4.54 22.25 1.56
N GLN A 41 4.90 22.30 2.84
CA GLN A 41 4.78 21.19 3.79
C GLN A 41 3.48 21.31 4.59
N PRO A 42 2.83 20.20 4.98
CA PRO A 42 1.68 20.26 5.86
C PRO A 42 1.98 21.03 7.15
N VAL A 43 1.10 21.95 7.54
CA VAL A 43 1.26 22.77 8.75
C VAL A 43 1.32 21.89 10.01
N GLU A 44 0.53 20.81 10.05
CA GLU A 44 0.64 19.77 11.07
C GLU A 44 1.64 18.67 10.66
N THR A 45 2.92 18.94 10.82
CA THR A 45 4.00 17.96 10.67
C THR A 45 4.44 17.46 12.04
N GLY A 46 3.95 16.29 12.48
CA GLY A 46 4.45 15.80 13.78
C GLY A 46 3.95 14.46 14.32
N SER A 47 2.91 13.85 13.77
CA SER A 47 2.51 12.52 14.28
C SER A 47 3.30 11.43 13.57
N TYR A 48 4.11 10.69 14.33
CA TYR A 48 4.66 9.40 13.88
C TYR A 48 3.58 8.30 13.81
N GLY A 49 2.37 8.59 14.32
CA GLY A 49 1.25 7.65 14.38
C GLY A 49 0.90 6.98 13.04
N PRO A 50 0.75 7.73 11.92
CA PRO A 50 0.46 7.14 10.63
C PRO A 50 1.52 6.14 10.15
N PHE A 51 2.80 6.35 10.43
CA PHE A 51 3.87 5.42 10.06
C PHE A 51 3.80 4.11 10.85
N VAL A 52 3.47 4.19 12.15
CA VAL A 52 3.26 3.00 12.98
C VAL A 52 2.06 2.21 12.48
N VAL A 53 0.95 2.90 12.19
CA VAL A 53 -0.26 2.29 11.62
C VAL A 53 0.04 1.61 10.28
N ALA A 54 0.78 2.30 9.40
CA ALA A 54 1.19 1.74 8.12
C ALA A 54 2.08 0.50 8.29
N GLY A 55 3.06 0.52 9.19
CA GLY A 55 3.92 -0.63 9.47
C GLY A 55 3.14 -1.86 9.94
N ILE A 56 2.22 -1.67 10.90
CA ILE A 56 1.34 -2.75 11.39
C ILE A 56 0.44 -3.27 10.25
N ALA A 57 -0.17 -2.36 9.48
CA ALA A 57 -1.02 -2.72 8.35
C ALA A 57 -0.26 -3.54 7.30
N MET A 58 1.00 -3.19 6.98
CA MET A 58 1.81 -3.94 6.02
C MET A 58 2.09 -5.37 6.50
N ILE A 59 2.37 -5.56 7.79
CA ILE A 59 2.58 -6.90 8.36
C ILE A 59 1.30 -7.73 8.27
N LEU A 60 0.14 -7.15 8.57
CA LEU A 60 -1.15 -7.84 8.49
C LEU A 60 -1.50 -8.22 7.04
N VAL A 61 -1.31 -7.29 6.10
CA VAL A 61 -1.54 -7.54 4.67
C VAL A 61 -0.62 -8.65 4.16
N ALA A 62 0.69 -8.56 4.42
CA ALA A 62 1.64 -9.59 4.01
C ALA A 62 1.35 -10.96 4.64
N GLY A 63 0.98 -10.98 5.93
CA GLY A 63 0.60 -12.20 6.64
C GLY A 63 -0.64 -12.87 6.05
N MET A 64 -1.68 -12.07 5.77
CA MET A 64 -2.91 -12.59 5.16
C MET A 64 -2.67 -13.03 3.71
N MET A 65 -1.92 -12.27 2.92
CA MET A 65 -1.55 -12.65 1.55
C MET A 65 -0.81 -13.99 1.53
N ARG A 66 0.20 -14.16 2.40
CA ARG A 66 0.92 -15.44 2.54
C ARG A 66 -0.04 -16.59 2.84
N HIS A 67 -0.97 -16.38 3.77
CA HIS A 67 -1.96 -17.40 4.13
C HIS A 67 -2.87 -17.75 2.95
N VAL A 68 -3.40 -16.76 2.23
CA VAL A 68 -4.23 -16.98 1.02
C VAL A 68 -3.43 -17.71 -0.04
N PHE A 69 -2.21 -17.28 -0.35
CA PHE A 69 -1.40 -17.88 -1.41
C PHE A 69 -1.11 -19.36 -1.13
N ALA A 70 -0.73 -19.68 0.11
CA ALA A 70 -0.52 -21.07 0.53
C ALA A 70 -1.81 -21.91 0.46
N MET A 71 -2.97 -21.37 0.84
CA MET A 71 -4.25 -22.08 0.73
C MET A 71 -4.71 -22.26 -0.72
N SER A 72 -4.35 -21.33 -1.60
CA SER A 72 -4.72 -21.33 -3.02
C SER A 72 -3.73 -22.08 -3.90
N GLY A 73 -2.62 -22.60 -3.34
CA GLY A 73 -1.56 -23.25 -4.11
C GLY A 73 -0.85 -22.30 -5.08
N ILE A 74 -0.79 -21.01 -4.73
CA ILE A 74 -0.07 -19.99 -5.49
C ILE A 74 1.39 -20.06 -5.06
N ASP A 75 2.24 -20.57 -5.95
CA ASP A 75 3.65 -20.81 -5.66
C ASP A 75 4.55 -20.09 -6.67
N GLY A 76 5.65 -19.53 -6.17
CA GLY A 76 6.64 -18.85 -6.98
C GLY A 76 6.33 -17.38 -7.27
N ALA A 77 7.40 -16.67 -7.65
CA ALA A 77 7.45 -15.22 -7.77
C ALA A 77 6.43 -14.63 -8.77
N GLY A 78 6.27 -15.27 -9.94
CA GLY A 78 5.40 -14.77 -11.01
C GLY A 78 3.92 -14.83 -10.65
N GLU A 79 3.47 -15.98 -10.17
CA GLU A 79 2.08 -16.18 -9.76
C GLU A 79 1.73 -15.30 -8.55
N SER A 80 2.63 -15.25 -7.56
CA SER A 80 2.45 -14.43 -6.35
C SER A 80 2.43 -12.93 -6.66
N LEU A 81 3.23 -12.46 -7.62
CA LEU A 81 3.18 -11.07 -8.12
C LEU A 81 1.82 -10.77 -8.75
N VAL A 82 1.35 -11.62 -9.68
CA VAL A 82 0.07 -11.41 -10.37
C VAL A 82 -1.09 -11.46 -9.39
N ALA A 83 -1.08 -12.40 -8.44
CA ALA A 83 -2.07 -12.49 -7.38
C ALA A 83 -2.06 -11.24 -6.49
N GLY A 84 -0.88 -10.74 -6.11
CA GLY A 84 -0.72 -9.50 -5.34
C GLY A 84 -1.26 -8.28 -6.08
N LEU A 85 -0.92 -8.13 -7.37
CA LEU A 85 -1.46 -7.07 -8.23
C LEU A 85 -2.99 -7.16 -8.32
N GLY A 86 -3.54 -8.37 -8.44
CA GLY A 86 -4.97 -8.63 -8.47
C GLY A 86 -5.67 -8.21 -7.17
N ILE A 87 -5.10 -8.55 -6.01
CA ILE A 87 -5.61 -8.12 -4.69
C ILE A 87 -5.65 -6.59 -4.62
N GLY A 88 -4.56 -5.92 -4.98
CA GLY A 88 -4.49 -4.47 -4.96
C GLY A 88 -5.48 -3.80 -5.93
N ALA A 89 -5.62 -4.34 -7.14
CA ALA A 89 -6.46 -3.77 -8.20
C ALA A 89 -7.96 -4.02 -8.00
N PHE A 90 -8.33 -5.22 -7.54
CA PHE A 90 -9.72 -5.67 -7.53
C PHE A 90 -10.33 -5.80 -6.13
N PHE A 91 -9.52 -5.73 -5.06
CA PHE A 91 -10.05 -5.65 -3.69
C PHE A 91 -9.74 -4.33 -3.02
N ILE A 92 -8.46 -3.94 -2.93
CA ILE A 92 -8.08 -2.78 -2.12
C ILE A 92 -8.50 -1.49 -2.80
N THR A 93 -8.17 -1.31 -4.09
CA THR A 93 -8.46 -0.07 -4.83
C THR A 93 -9.97 0.25 -4.89
N PRO A 94 -10.86 -0.69 -5.22
CA PRO A 94 -12.31 -0.40 -5.24
C PRO A 94 -12.84 -0.06 -3.84
N TRP A 95 -12.33 -0.73 -2.80
CA TRP A 95 -12.73 -0.46 -1.42
C TRP A 95 -12.31 0.95 -0.97
N VAL A 96 -11.08 1.36 -1.30
CA VAL A 96 -10.59 2.73 -1.06
C VAL A 96 -11.39 3.75 -1.86
N ALA A 97 -11.64 3.48 -3.15
CA ALA A 97 -12.42 4.35 -4.02
C ALA A 97 -13.82 4.63 -3.44
N MET A 98 -14.50 3.58 -2.97
CA MET A 98 -15.81 3.66 -2.34
C MET A 98 -15.77 4.50 -1.06
N ASN A 99 -14.82 4.21 -0.15
CA ASN A 99 -14.69 4.98 1.10
C ASN A 99 -14.36 6.45 0.85
N TYR A 100 -13.52 6.74 -0.14
CA TYR A 100 -13.17 8.11 -0.52
C TYR A 100 -14.35 8.84 -1.14
N ALA A 101 -15.16 8.16 -1.97
CA ALA A 101 -16.40 8.72 -2.49
C ALA A 101 -17.38 9.06 -1.36
N TYR A 102 -17.59 8.17 -0.39
CA TYR A 102 -18.44 8.48 0.78
C TYR A 102 -17.89 9.64 1.62
N ALA A 103 -16.58 9.70 1.79
CA ALA A 103 -15.92 10.81 2.48
C ALA A 103 -15.75 12.08 1.63
N GLN A 104 -16.33 12.13 0.43
CA GLN A 104 -16.26 13.26 -0.51
C GLN A 104 -14.82 13.74 -0.76
N ARG A 105 -13.87 12.79 -0.78
CA ARG A 105 -12.46 13.04 -1.07
C ARG A 105 -12.26 13.29 -2.56
N ARG A 106 -11.21 14.04 -2.92
CA ARG A 106 -10.88 14.31 -4.33
C ARG A 106 -10.60 13.00 -5.07
N PRO A 107 -11.21 12.70 -6.23
CA PRO A 107 -11.01 11.44 -6.97
C PRO A 107 -9.54 11.15 -7.31
N MET A 108 -8.70 12.18 -7.38
CA MET A 108 -7.25 12.05 -7.57
C MET A 108 -6.59 11.23 -6.45
N LEU A 109 -7.10 11.27 -5.21
CA LEU A 109 -6.61 10.42 -4.12
C LEU A 109 -6.84 8.95 -4.42
N THR A 110 -7.99 8.58 -4.99
CA THR A 110 -8.25 7.21 -5.43
C THR A 110 -7.25 6.75 -6.51
N ILE A 111 -6.88 7.64 -7.43
CA ILE A 111 -5.91 7.32 -8.48
C ILE A 111 -4.52 7.07 -7.88
N ILE A 112 -4.07 7.97 -7.00
CA ILE A 112 -2.73 7.89 -6.41
C ILE A 112 -2.65 6.72 -5.42
N ASP A 113 -3.59 6.66 -4.47
CA ASP A 113 -3.57 5.69 -3.38
C ASP A 113 -4.01 4.30 -3.86
N GLY A 114 -4.85 4.24 -4.90
CA GLY A 114 -5.18 3.02 -5.63
C GLY A 114 -3.97 2.48 -6.40
N GLY A 115 -3.22 3.34 -7.11
CA GLY A 115 -1.99 2.93 -7.78
C GLY A 115 -0.97 2.32 -6.81
N TYR A 116 -0.82 2.92 -5.62
CA TYR A 116 -0.03 2.32 -4.55
C TYR A 116 -0.61 0.98 -4.08
N SER A 117 -1.92 0.90 -3.87
CA SER A 117 -2.58 -0.33 -3.41
C SER A 117 -2.32 -1.50 -4.36
N VAL A 118 -2.26 -1.25 -5.68
CA VAL A 118 -1.89 -2.23 -6.71
C VAL A 118 -0.43 -2.63 -6.59
N LEU A 119 0.50 -1.67 -6.71
CA LEU A 119 1.92 -1.98 -6.78
C LEU A 119 2.49 -2.46 -5.44
N GLY A 120 2.04 -1.90 -4.33
CA GLY A 120 2.40 -2.32 -2.98
C GLY A 120 2.02 -3.78 -2.72
N ALA A 121 0.78 -4.16 -3.04
CA ALA A 121 0.35 -5.56 -2.94
C ALA A 121 1.10 -6.46 -3.93
N GLY A 122 1.35 -5.99 -5.17
CA GLY A 122 2.19 -6.71 -6.14
C GLY A 122 3.60 -7.00 -5.63
N VAL A 123 4.27 -6.00 -5.05
CA VAL A 123 5.62 -6.15 -4.47
C VAL A 123 5.62 -7.09 -3.26
N ILE A 124 4.62 -6.98 -2.38
CA ILE A 124 4.45 -7.92 -1.26
C ILE A 124 4.32 -9.35 -1.80
N GLY A 125 3.46 -9.54 -2.80
CA GLY A 125 3.26 -10.85 -3.41
C GLY A 125 4.52 -11.39 -4.09
N LEU A 126 5.24 -10.55 -4.84
CA LEU A 126 6.51 -10.94 -5.46
C LEU A 126 7.51 -11.44 -4.42
N VAL A 127 7.68 -10.69 -3.31
CA VAL A 127 8.61 -11.07 -2.25
C VAL A 127 8.17 -12.38 -1.62
N LEU A 128 6.89 -12.55 -1.28
CA LEU A 128 6.37 -13.80 -0.73
C LEU A 128 6.59 -15.02 -1.64
N GLY A 129 6.63 -14.83 -2.97
CA GLY A 129 6.91 -15.92 -3.92
C GLY A 129 8.41 -16.17 -4.17
N LEU A 130 9.30 -15.34 -3.62
CA LEU A 130 10.76 -15.48 -3.75
C LEU A 130 11.42 -16.16 -2.54
N VAL A 131 10.74 -16.17 -1.38
CA VAL A 131 11.23 -16.74 -0.11
C VAL A 131 10.40 -17.94 0.31
#